data_AF-A0A9E4A4Y4-F1
#
_entry.id   AF-A0A9E4A4Y4-F1
#
_cell.length_a   1.000
_cell.length_b   1.000
_cell.length_c   1.000
_cell.angle_alpha   90.00
_cell.angle_beta   90.00
_cell.angle_gamma   90.00
#
_symmetry.space_group_name_H-M   'P 1'
#
loop_
_entity.id
_entity.type
_entity.pdbx_description
1 polymer ?
#
loop_
_entity_poly.entity_id
_entity_poly.type
_entity_poly.pdbx_seq_one_letter_code
_entity_poly.pdbx_strand_id
1 'polypeptide(L)'
;MGKDRVPIIIEVEPHYAQVPATVKIVYDRHTQTYKFHATYAVSVDEEQDSGNVVSVDMGEIHPIVSFDGKDATIYNGRSHRSIVQYRNKFLARINQKLSRCTRGSRRWKQLKATKKRVLAKLARQLKDCRHKITSRFVSTSNKEEVQTIVLGDLTDIRQSINYSKKSNQKLHQWSFSEIASQIQYKAKQIGIKVKTESEKYTSQTCPSCGHRKKPSGRTYKCSECDWEGHRDIVGASNIWTKYQGWLFNPVVGAMASPAGVRFNWHLCRLDSWSPFMGLMSKKSR
;
A
#
# COMPACT_ATOMS: atom_id res chain seq x y z
N MET A 1 -14.68 32.36 21.40
CA MET A 1 -16.13 32.34 21.08
C MET A 1 -16.73 33.58 21.71
N GLY A 2 -17.52 34.36 20.96
CA GLY A 2 -18.05 35.65 21.43
C GLY A 2 -19.11 35.45 22.52
N LYS A 3 -19.08 36.31 23.55
CA LYS A 3 -20.18 36.47 24.51
C LYS A 3 -21.47 36.69 23.71
N ASP A 4 -22.57 36.08 24.12
CA ASP A 4 -23.93 36.28 23.58
C ASP A 4 -24.35 35.49 22.33
N ARG A 5 -23.66 34.39 21.98
CA ARG A 5 -24.17 33.46 20.95
C ARG A 5 -24.70 32.17 21.57
N VAL A 6 -25.91 31.78 21.17
CA VAL A 6 -26.49 30.46 21.50
C VAL A 6 -25.57 29.37 20.93
N PRO A 7 -25.10 28.40 21.74
CA PRO A 7 -24.27 27.31 21.24
C PRO A 7 -25.06 26.42 20.29
N ILE A 8 -24.44 26.01 19.18
CA ILE A 8 -25.00 24.96 18.33
C ILE A 8 -24.69 23.62 19.01
N ILE A 9 -25.72 22.96 19.50
CA ILE A 9 -25.63 21.61 20.07
C ILE A 9 -25.81 20.61 18.93
N ILE A 10 -24.87 19.70 18.78
CA ILE A 10 -24.94 18.61 17.79
C ILE A 10 -24.90 17.32 18.58
N GLU A 11 -26.06 16.68 18.67
CA GLU A 11 -26.16 15.34 19.21
C GLU A 11 -25.67 14.35 18.16
N VAL A 12 -24.69 13.54 18.55
CA VAL A 12 -24.14 12.48 17.71
C VAL A 12 -24.29 11.18 18.46
N GLU A 13 -24.83 10.16 17.78
CA GLU A 13 -24.74 8.79 18.29
C GLU A 13 -23.26 8.40 18.30
N PRO A 14 -22.68 8.12 19.48
CA PRO A 14 -21.25 7.89 19.58
C PRO A 14 -20.92 6.57 18.88
N HIS A 15 -20.24 6.64 17.74
CA HIS A 15 -19.71 5.46 17.03
C HIS A 15 -18.71 4.66 17.87
N TYR A 16 -18.11 5.30 18.89
CA TYR A 16 -17.22 4.69 19.86
C TYR A 16 -17.71 5.05 21.26
N ALA A 17 -17.64 4.11 22.21
CA ALA A 17 -18.01 4.37 23.61
C ALA A 17 -17.16 5.44 24.32
N GLN A 18 -16.14 5.98 23.64
CA GLN A 18 -15.17 6.93 24.19
C GLN A 18 -15.46 8.35 23.72
N VAL A 19 -15.17 9.32 24.57
CA VAL A 19 -15.21 10.75 24.22
C VAL A 19 -14.09 11.04 23.21
N PRO A 20 -14.35 11.82 22.13
CA PRO A 20 -13.31 12.15 21.16
C PRO A 20 -12.21 13.00 21.81
N ALA A 21 -10.95 12.63 21.55
CA ALA A 21 -9.77 13.34 22.03
C ALA A 21 -9.65 14.75 21.44
N THR A 22 -10.05 14.93 20.17
CA THR A 22 -10.13 16.25 19.55
C THR A 22 -11.31 16.34 18.61
N VAL A 23 -11.98 17.51 18.60
CA VAL A 23 -13.03 17.84 17.65
C VAL A 23 -12.64 19.12 16.92
N LYS A 24 -12.67 19.09 15.59
CA LYS A 24 -12.35 20.25 14.74
C LYS A 24 -13.47 20.48 13.73
N ILE A 25 -13.80 21.74 13.51
CA ILE A 25 -14.66 22.16 12.41
C ILE A 25 -13.76 22.53 11.23
N VAL A 26 -13.97 21.88 10.10
CA VAL A 26 -13.20 22.10 8.88
C VAL A 26 -14.14 22.57 7.78
N TYR A 27 -13.85 23.74 7.20
CA TYR A 27 -14.57 24.21 6.02
C TYR A 27 -13.95 23.60 4.75
N ASP A 28 -14.70 22.73 4.07
CA ASP A 28 -14.29 22.14 2.80
C ASP A 28 -14.67 23.09 1.66
N ARG A 29 -13.67 23.83 1.15
CA ARG A 29 -13.84 24.76 0.02
C ARG A 29 -14.30 24.09 -1.28
N HIS A 30 -14.16 22.77 -1.43
CA HIS A 30 -14.59 22.06 -2.63
C HIS A 30 -16.08 21.74 -2.61
N THR A 31 -16.60 21.32 -1.46
CA THR A 31 -18.02 21.02 -1.28
C THR A 31 -18.81 22.21 -0.73
N GLN A 32 -18.11 23.28 -0.33
CA GLN A 32 -18.66 24.45 0.37
C GLN A 32 -19.42 24.08 1.65
N THR A 33 -19.02 22.99 2.31
CA THR A 33 -19.65 22.50 3.54
C THR A 33 -18.70 22.52 4.73
N TYR A 34 -19.25 22.71 5.93
CA TYR A 34 -18.52 22.46 7.17
C TYR A 34 -18.57 20.97 7.51
N LYS A 35 -17.44 20.42 7.96
CA LYS A 35 -17.30 19.04 8.42
C LYS A 35 -16.81 19.03 9.86
N PHE A 36 -17.41 18.19 10.68
CA PHE A 36 -16.93 17.88 12.03
C PHE A 36 -15.98 16.70 11.94
N HIS A 37 -14.73 16.92 12.33
CA HIS A 37 -13.73 15.89 12.46
C HIS A 37 -13.54 15.58 13.93
N ALA A 38 -14.09 14.45 14.38
CA ALA A 38 -13.85 13.89 15.71
C ALA A 38 -12.75 12.83 15.62
N THR A 39 -11.72 12.95 16.45
CA THR A 39 -10.61 11.99 16.54
C THR A 39 -10.70 11.25 17.85
N TYR A 40 -10.67 9.92 17.79
CA TYR A 40 -10.74 9.05 18.96
C TYR A 40 -9.37 8.41 19.17
N ALA A 41 -8.91 8.39 20.41
CA ALA A 41 -7.78 7.56 20.77
C ALA A 41 -8.25 6.10 20.73
N VAL A 42 -7.47 5.22 20.12
CA VAL A 42 -7.77 3.79 20.15
C VAL A 42 -6.59 3.11 20.82
N SER A 43 -6.83 2.57 22.02
CA SER A 43 -5.93 1.64 22.67
C SER A 43 -6.07 0.31 21.92
N VAL A 44 -4.98 -0.13 21.30
CA VAL A 44 -4.90 -1.42 20.65
C VAL A 44 -3.92 -2.24 21.44
N ASP A 45 -4.38 -3.36 21.99
CA ASP A 45 -3.49 -4.32 22.65
C ASP A 45 -2.56 -4.89 21.59
N GLU A 46 -1.25 -4.75 21.80
CA GLU A 46 -0.26 -5.38 20.92
C GLU A 46 -0.24 -6.88 21.23
N GLU A 47 -0.69 -7.72 20.28
CA GLU A 47 -0.63 -9.17 20.46
C GLU A 47 0.82 -9.68 20.52
N GLN A 48 1.02 -10.84 21.15
CA GLN A 48 2.32 -11.44 21.45
C GLN A 48 3.16 -11.72 20.17
N ASP A 49 4.47 -11.92 20.32
CA ASP A 49 5.40 -12.19 19.21
C ASP A 49 5.25 -13.61 18.60
N SER A 50 4.38 -14.44 19.16
CA SER A 50 4.21 -15.86 18.79
C SER A 50 2.90 -16.10 18.01
N GLY A 51 2.98 -16.02 16.69
CA GLY A 51 1.87 -16.41 15.81
C GLY A 51 2.19 -16.26 14.33
N ASN A 52 1.14 -16.31 13.49
CA ASN A 52 1.28 -16.36 12.05
C ASN A 52 1.98 -15.11 11.50
N VAL A 53 2.99 -15.32 10.66
CA VAL A 53 3.80 -14.26 10.07
C VAL A 53 3.58 -14.23 8.56
N VAL A 54 3.31 -13.05 8.01
CA VAL A 54 3.27 -12.82 6.57
C VAL A 54 4.35 -11.82 6.18
N SER A 55 5.10 -12.15 5.13
CA SER A 55 6.05 -11.24 4.50
C SER A 55 5.40 -10.51 3.33
N VAL A 56 5.92 -9.33 2.99
CA VAL A 56 5.45 -8.52 1.87
C VAL A 56 6.63 -7.98 1.08
N ASP A 57 6.73 -8.41 -0.17
CA ASP A 57 7.54 -7.76 -1.19
C ASP A 57 6.70 -6.69 -1.89
N MET A 58 7.19 -5.45 -1.89
CA MET A 58 6.56 -4.34 -2.58
C MET A 58 7.27 -4.16 -3.93
N GLY A 59 6.51 -4.16 -5.03
CA GLY A 59 7.06 -4.00 -6.38
C GLY A 59 6.41 -2.90 -7.23
N GLU A 60 7.09 -2.51 -8.32
CA GLU A 60 6.56 -1.53 -9.30
C GLU A 60 5.34 -2.08 -10.06
N ILE A 61 5.34 -3.38 -10.36
CA ILE A 61 4.28 -4.04 -11.13
C ILE A 61 3.21 -4.63 -10.21
N HIS A 62 3.64 -5.40 -9.22
CA HIS A 62 2.80 -5.96 -8.18
C HIS A 62 3.02 -5.13 -6.91
N PRO A 63 2.09 -4.24 -6.53
CA PRO A 63 2.25 -3.36 -5.38
C PRO A 63 2.45 -4.11 -4.06
N ILE A 64 1.89 -5.31 -3.93
CA ILE A 64 2.04 -6.20 -2.79
C ILE A 64 2.14 -7.62 -3.34
N VAL A 65 3.19 -8.34 -2.97
CA VAL A 65 3.28 -9.79 -3.05
C VAL A 65 3.51 -10.30 -1.65
N SER A 66 2.57 -11.10 -1.13
CA SER A 66 2.65 -11.62 0.22
C SER A 66 2.96 -13.10 0.24
N PHE A 67 3.66 -13.55 1.27
CA PHE A 67 3.97 -14.96 1.51
C PHE A 67 3.92 -15.25 3.01
N ASP A 68 3.13 -16.26 3.41
CA ASP A 68 2.85 -16.63 4.80
C ASP A 68 3.67 -17.83 5.31
N GLY A 69 4.56 -18.37 4.48
CA GLY A 69 5.32 -19.60 4.75
C GLY A 69 4.83 -20.81 3.94
N LYS A 70 3.61 -20.76 3.40
CA LYS A 70 3.01 -21.83 2.61
C LYS A 70 2.56 -21.33 1.24
N ASP A 71 1.72 -20.30 1.24
CA ASP A 71 1.05 -19.77 0.06
C ASP A 71 1.52 -18.36 -0.27
N ALA A 72 1.50 -18.06 -1.56
CA ALA A 72 1.84 -16.75 -2.10
C ALA A 72 0.61 -16.06 -2.67
N THR A 73 0.42 -14.78 -2.33
CA THR A 73 -0.66 -13.96 -2.89
C THR A 73 -0.11 -12.72 -3.59
N ILE A 74 -0.50 -12.51 -4.85
CA ILE A 74 -0.10 -11.37 -5.67
C ILE A 74 -1.26 -10.39 -5.80
N TYR A 75 -1.09 -9.17 -5.31
CA TYR A 75 -2.03 -8.08 -5.50
C TYR A 75 -1.70 -7.33 -6.80
N ASN A 76 -2.56 -7.45 -7.80
CA ASN A 76 -2.26 -6.97 -9.14
C ASN A 76 -2.40 -5.43 -9.26
N GLY A 77 -1.33 -4.77 -9.71
CA GLY A 77 -1.26 -3.33 -9.88
C GLY A 77 -1.73 -2.79 -11.24
N ARG A 78 -2.32 -3.60 -12.13
CA ARG A 78 -2.66 -3.21 -13.52
C ARG A 78 -3.48 -1.91 -13.60
N SER A 79 -4.48 -1.75 -12.75
CA SER A 79 -5.30 -0.52 -12.70
C SER A 79 -4.48 0.69 -12.26
N HIS A 80 -3.67 0.55 -11.20
CA HIS A 80 -2.76 1.60 -10.75
C HIS A 80 -1.79 2.01 -11.87
N ARG A 81 -1.18 1.03 -12.57
CA ARG A 81 -0.27 1.26 -13.69
C ARG A 81 -0.96 1.96 -14.86
N SER A 82 -2.17 1.56 -15.22
CA SER A 82 -2.95 2.20 -16.28
C SER A 82 -3.16 3.69 -16.01
N ILE A 83 -3.51 4.05 -14.77
CA ILE A 83 -3.71 5.45 -14.36
C ILE A 83 -2.39 6.22 -14.42
N VAL A 84 -1.28 5.62 -13.96
CA VAL A 84 0.06 6.23 -14.04
C VAL A 84 0.47 6.47 -15.49
N GLN A 85 0.23 5.50 -16.38
CA GLN A 85 0.52 5.64 -17.82
C GLN A 85 -0.32 6.74 -18.45
N TYR A 86 -1.62 6.78 -18.17
CA TYR A 86 -2.50 7.84 -18.64
C TYR A 86 -2.03 9.22 -18.13
N ARG A 87 -1.65 9.33 -16.86
CA ARG A 87 -1.09 10.55 -16.27
C ARG A 87 0.13 11.04 -17.04
N ASN A 88 1.06 10.14 -17.38
CA ASN A 88 2.28 10.49 -18.10
C ASN A 88 1.98 10.96 -19.53
N LYS A 89 1.10 10.26 -20.25
CA LYS A 89 0.63 10.69 -21.59
C LYS A 89 -0.08 12.06 -21.55
N PHE A 90 -0.94 12.26 -20.56
CA PHE A 90 -1.65 13.52 -20.36
C PHE A 90 -0.68 14.67 -20.07
N LEU A 91 0.30 14.46 -19.19
CA LEU A 91 1.33 15.45 -18.85
C LEU A 91 2.16 15.84 -20.08
N ALA A 92 2.60 14.87 -20.88
CA ALA A 92 3.33 15.14 -22.11
C ALA A 92 2.52 16.04 -23.05
N ARG A 93 1.27 15.67 -23.33
CA ARG A 93 0.38 16.43 -24.22
C ARG A 93 0.08 17.83 -23.71
N ILE A 94 -0.21 18.00 -22.42
CA ILE A 94 -0.58 19.31 -21.87
C ILE A 94 0.63 20.24 -21.72
N ASN A 95 1.81 19.69 -21.40
CA ASN A 95 3.04 20.46 -21.34
C ASN A 95 3.46 20.95 -22.74
N GLN A 96 3.31 20.13 -23.79
CA GLN A 96 3.54 20.56 -25.17
C GLN A 96 2.60 21.70 -25.61
N LYS A 97 1.32 21.66 -25.18
CA LYS A 97 0.39 22.77 -25.45
C LYS A 97 0.77 24.03 -24.68
N LEU A 98 1.21 23.88 -23.42
CA LEU A 98 1.63 25.00 -22.57
C LEU A 98 2.90 25.67 -23.10
N SER A 99 3.87 24.91 -23.62
CA SER A 99 5.12 25.47 -24.16
C SER A 99 4.90 26.34 -25.40
N ARG A 100 3.82 26.10 -26.16
CA ARG A 100 3.41 26.91 -27.31
C ARG A 100 2.57 28.14 -26.93
N CYS A 101 2.26 28.35 -25.65
CA CYS A 101 1.43 29.46 -25.20
C CYS A 101 2.27 30.53 -24.51
N THR A 102 1.97 31.81 -24.76
CA THR A 102 2.50 32.92 -23.96
C THR A 102 2.02 32.80 -22.52
N ARG A 103 2.96 32.83 -21.57
CA ARG A 103 2.68 32.76 -20.13
C ARG A 103 1.74 33.91 -19.73
N GLY A 104 0.70 33.59 -18.97
CA GLY A 104 -0.31 34.57 -18.52
C GLY A 104 -1.46 34.82 -19.50
N SER A 105 -1.35 34.39 -20.77
CA SER A 105 -2.47 34.46 -21.73
C SER A 105 -3.72 33.69 -21.24
N ARG A 106 -4.90 34.06 -21.75
CA ARG A 106 -6.18 33.38 -21.43
C ARG A 106 -6.08 31.87 -21.66
N ARG A 107 -5.52 31.47 -22.81
CA ARG A 107 -5.30 30.06 -23.17
C ARG A 107 -4.34 29.35 -22.21
N TRP A 108 -3.22 29.99 -21.83
CA TRP A 108 -2.29 29.42 -20.85
C TRP A 108 -2.95 29.20 -19.49
N LYS A 109 -3.73 30.18 -19.00
CA LYS A 109 -4.47 30.07 -17.73
C LYS A 109 -5.47 28.91 -17.76
N GLN A 110 -6.22 28.75 -18.86
CA GLN A 110 -7.16 27.64 -19.05
C GLN A 110 -6.48 26.26 -19.07
N LEU A 111 -5.36 26.12 -19.79
CA LEU A 111 -4.58 24.88 -19.84
C LEU A 111 -4.01 24.54 -18.46
N LYS A 112 -3.50 25.53 -17.72
CA LYS A 112 -2.99 25.34 -16.36
C LYS A 112 -4.08 24.89 -15.39
N ALA A 113 -5.27 25.49 -15.46
CA ALA A 113 -6.43 25.08 -14.68
C ALA A 113 -6.85 23.64 -15.01
N THR A 114 -6.88 23.28 -16.30
CA THR A 114 -7.19 21.92 -16.76
C THR A 114 -6.15 20.92 -16.28
N LYS A 115 -4.85 21.25 -16.36
CA LYS A 115 -3.75 20.44 -15.82
C LYS A 115 -3.98 20.14 -14.34
N LYS A 116 -4.23 21.18 -13.53
CA LYS A 116 -4.48 21.04 -12.09
C LYS A 116 -5.68 20.13 -11.82
N ARG A 117 -6.80 20.35 -12.50
CA ARG A 117 -8.05 19.58 -12.32
C ARG A 117 -7.87 18.09 -12.61
N VAL A 118 -7.26 17.77 -13.77
CA VAL A 118 -7.04 16.38 -14.19
C VAL A 118 -6.03 15.69 -13.27
N LEU A 119 -4.92 16.35 -12.92
CA LEU A 119 -3.95 15.78 -11.99
C LEU A 119 -4.54 15.51 -10.61
N ALA A 120 -5.41 16.41 -10.10
CA ALA A 120 -6.12 16.18 -8.84
C ALA A 120 -7.05 14.96 -8.92
N LYS A 121 -7.77 14.77 -10.04
CA LYS A 121 -8.61 13.59 -10.27
C LYS A 121 -7.77 12.31 -10.28
N LEU A 122 -6.67 12.29 -11.02
CA LEU A 122 -5.78 11.14 -11.11
C LEU A 122 -5.11 10.82 -9.77
N ALA A 123 -4.71 11.84 -9.00
CA ALA A 123 -4.16 11.65 -7.66
C ALA A 123 -5.17 10.99 -6.72
N ARG A 124 -6.46 11.39 -6.79
CA ARG A 124 -7.53 10.74 -6.03
C ARG A 124 -7.74 9.29 -6.46
N GLN A 125 -7.72 8.99 -7.76
CA GLN A 125 -7.85 7.62 -8.25
C GLN A 125 -6.69 6.73 -7.80
N LEU A 126 -5.44 7.23 -7.89
CA LEU A 126 -4.27 6.50 -7.39
C LEU A 126 -4.34 6.28 -5.88
N LYS A 127 -4.78 7.29 -5.12
CA LYS A 127 -5.00 7.19 -3.68
C LYS A 127 -6.03 6.10 -3.37
N ASP A 128 -7.17 6.12 -4.05
CA ASP A 128 -8.24 5.12 -3.90
C ASP A 128 -7.73 3.70 -4.20
N CYS A 129 -7.00 3.51 -5.31
CA CYS A 129 -6.39 2.23 -5.63
C CYS A 129 -5.48 1.72 -4.50
N ARG A 130 -4.58 2.56 -3.99
CA ARG A 130 -3.69 2.17 -2.89
C ARG A 130 -4.46 1.80 -1.64
N HIS A 131 -5.42 2.62 -1.22
CA HIS A 131 -6.21 2.33 0.00
C HIS A 131 -6.99 1.02 -0.13
N LYS A 132 -7.61 0.75 -1.28
CA LYS A 132 -8.36 -0.50 -1.49
C LYS A 132 -7.44 -1.73 -1.47
N ILE A 133 -6.28 -1.65 -2.13
CA ILE A 133 -5.30 -2.75 -2.15
C ILE A 133 -4.77 -3.02 -0.73
N THR A 134 -4.36 -1.98 0.00
CA THR A 134 -3.84 -2.15 1.37
C THR A 134 -4.93 -2.53 2.37
N SER A 135 -6.16 -2.04 2.23
CA SER A 135 -7.29 -2.51 3.06
C SER A 135 -7.61 -3.97 2.78
N ARG A 136 -7.59 -4.40 1.52
CA ARG A 136 -7.81 -5.80 1.16
C ARG A 136 -6.75 -6.69 1.79
N PHE A 137 -5.47 -6.31 1.63
CA PHE A 137 -4.36 -7.04 2.22
C PHE A 137 -4.52 -7.19 3.74
N VAL A 138 -4.64 -6.07 4.47
CA VAL A 138 -4.73 -6.08 5.93
C VAL A 138 -5.97 -6.85 6.42
N SER A 139 -7.11 -6.76 5.72
CA SER A 139 -8.28 -7.57 6.08
C SER A 139 -8.11 -9.05 5.80
N THR A 140 -7.41 -9.43 4.74
CA THR A 140 -7.08 -10.83 4.49
C THR A 140 -6.17 -11.35 5.61
N SER A 141 -5.12 -10.60 5.95
CA SER A 141 -4.21 -10.93 7.05
C SER A 141 -4.94 -11.08 8.39
N ASN A 142 -5.90 -10.20 8.69
CA ASN A 142 -6.72 -10.32 9.90
C ASN A 142 -7.60 -11.58 9.91
N LYS A 143 -8.13 -12.01 8.76
CA LYS A 143 -8.92 -13.24 8.66
C LYS A 143 -8.08 -14.50 8.78
N GLU A 144 -6.83 -14.43 8.36
CA GLU A 144 -5.83 -15.49 8.47
C GLU A 144 -5.12 -15.48 9.83
N GLU A 145 -5.60 -14.65 10.78
CA GLU A 145 -5.08 -14.54 12.14
C GLU A 145 -3.56 -14.24 12.16
N VAL A 146 -3.11 -13.44 11.20
CA VAL A 146 -1.72 -12.96 11.11
C VAL A 146 -1.46 -11.98 12.25
N GLN A 147 -0.42 -12.27 13.04
CA GLN A 147 0.00 -11.40 14.14
C GLN A 147 1.12 -10.43 13.73
N THR A 148 1.97 -10.83 12.78
CA THR A 148 3.08 -10.00 12.30
C THR A 148 3.13 -9.92 10.78
N ILE A 149 3.19 -8.68 10.27
CA ILE A 149 3.49 -8.37 8.87
C ILE A 149 4.95 -7.90 8.78
N VAL A 150 5.73 -8.52 7.90
CA VAL A 150 7.11 -8.16 7.62
C VAL A 150 7.20 -7.48 6.26
N LEU A 151 7.52 -6.19 6.24
CA LEU A 151 7.70 -5.43 5.02
C LEU A 151 9.15 -5.48 4.54
N GLY A 152 9.36 -5.67 3.24
CA GLY A 152 10.65 -5.42 2.63
C GLY A 152 11.08 -3.94 2.75
N ASP A 153 12.29 -3.71 3.26
CA ASP A 153 12.89 -2.39 3.39
C ASP A 153 13.52 -1.94 2.07
N LEU A 154 12.95 -0.87 1.51
CA LEU A 154 13.30 -0.23 0.24
C LEU A 154 13.97 1.15 0.43
N THR A 155 14.38 1.50 1.66
CA THR A 155 14.84 2.85 2.03
C THR A 155 15.96 3.39 1.12
N ASP A 156 16.84 2.51 0.63
CA ASP A 156 17.99 2.90 -0.20
C ASP A 156 17.75 2.84 -1.72
N ILE A 157 16.58 2.38 -2.19
CA ILE A 157 16.40 2.10 -3.62
C ILE A 157 16.48 3.36 -4.50
N ARG A 158 16.31 4.54 -3.89
CA ARG A 158 16.37 5.85 -4.56
C ARG A 158 17.72 6.55 -4.43
N GLN A 159 18.71 5.97 -3.76
CA GLN A 159 20.00 6.64 -3.53
C GLN A 159 20.97 6.48 -4.71
N SER A 160 20.86 5.40 -5.50
CA SER A 160 21.74 5.11 -6.65
C SER A 160 21.00 5.27 -8.00
N ILE A 161 20.56 6.48 -8.33
CA ILE A 161 19.79 6.76 -9.56
C ILE A 161 20.73 6.99 -10.76
N ASN A 162 21.36 5.92 -11.25
CA ASN A 162 22.14 5.93 -12.49
C ASN A 162 21.54 4.99 -13.55
N TYR A 163 20.21 4.96 -13.68
CA TYR A 163 19.52 4.18 -14.71
C TYR A 163 19.02 5.05 -15.87
N SER A 164 18.42 4.41 -16.87
CA SER A 164 17.78 5.08 -17.99
C SER A 164 16.69 6.07 -17.54
N LYS A 165 16.42 7.12 -18.33
CA LYS A 165 15.35 8.10 -18.07
C LYS A 165 14.00 7.45 -17.76
N LYS A 166 13.67 6.35 -18.46
CA LYS A 166 12.42 5.59 -18.28
C LYS A 166 12.40 4.84 -16.94
N SER A 167 13.53 4.23 -16.56
CA SER A 167 13.68 3.53 -15.27
C SER A 167 13.59 4.51 -14.10
N ASN A 168 14.27 5.65 -14.18
CA ASN A 168 14.25 6.68 -13.15
C ASN A 168 12.83 7.23 -12.95
N GLN A 169 12.11 7.51 -14.05
CA GLN A 169 10.72 7.96 -13.98
C GLN A 169 9.83 6.94 -13.23
N LYS A 170 9.97 5.65 -13.52
CA LYS A 170 9.21 4.60 -12.85
C LYS A 170 9.52 4.53 -11.36
N LEU A 171 10.81 4.57 -11.01
CA LEU A 171 11.30 4.51 -9.64
C LEU A 171 10.83 5.70 -8.78
N HIS A 172 10.83 6.91 -9.34
CA HIS A 172 10.29 8.09 -8.67
C HIS A 172 8.76 8.07 -8.55
N GLN A 173 8.06 7.45 -9.49
CA GLN A 173 6.59 7.34 -9.47
C GLN A 173 6.08 6.16 -8.66
N TRP A 174 6.98 5.29 -8.21
CA TRP A 174 6.64 4.10 -7.45
C TRP A 174 6.29 4.44 -6.01
N SER A 175 5.07 4.07 -5.62
CA SER A 175 4.44 4.47 -4.37
C SER A 175 4.63 3.47 -3.22
N PHE A 176 5.81 2.87 -3.09
CA PHE A 176 6.08 1.86 -2.05
C PHE A 176 5.95 2.44 -0.65
N SER A 177 6.49 3.65 -0.43
CA SER A 177 6.42 4.34 0.87
C SER A 177 4.97 4.62 1.29
N GLU A 178 4.11 5.05 0.36
CA GLU A 178 2.69 5.24 0.67
C GLU A 178 1.95 3.92 0.92
N ILE A 179 2.35 2.82 0.27
CA ILE A 179 1.79 1.49 0.53
C ILE A 179 2.22 1.00 1.91
N ALA A 180 3.51 1.05 2.23
CA ALA A 180 4.07 0.68 3.53
C ALA A 180 3.40 1.46 4.67
N SER A 181 3.33 2.79 4.56
CA SER A 181 2.64 3.64 5.53
C SER A 181 1.17 3.24 5.70
N GLN A 182 0.48 2.93 4.59
CA GLN A 182 -0.90 2.48 4.64
C GLN A 182 -1.09 1.12 5.29
N ILE A 183 -0.16 0.19 5.10
CA ILE A 183 -0.19 -1.10 5.80
C ILE A 183 0.08 -0.88 7.28
N GLN A 184 1.12 -0.12 7.63
CA GLN A 184 1.50 0.16 9.02
C GLN A 184 0.35 0.73 9.85
N TYR A 185 -0.29 1.83 9.42
CA TYR A 185 -1.35 2.41 10.24
C TYR A 185 -2.60 1.52 10.28
N LYS A 186 -2.92 0.77 9.22
CA LYS A 186 -4.10 -0.11 9.20
C LYS A 186 -3.90 -1.35 10.04
N ALA A 187 -2.72 -1.96 9.97
CA ALA A 187 -2.32 -3.09 10.80
C ALA A 187 -2.34 -2.69 12.29
N LYS A 188 -1.76 -1.53 12.61
CA LYS A 188 -1.79 -0.96 13.96
C LYS A 188 -3.22 -0.77 14.48
N GLN A 189 -4.19 -0.41 13.64
CA GLN A 189 -5.59 -0.25 14.06
C GLN A 189 -6.28 -1.55 14.48
N ILE A 190 -5.73 -2.71 14.12
CA ILE A 190 -6.31 -4.04 14.40
C ILE A 190 -5.37 -4.94 15.20
N GLY A 191 -4.28 -4.39 15.76
CA GLY A 191 -3.36 -5.11 16.64
C GLY A 191 -2.28 -5.91 15.94
N ILE A 192 -2.20 -5.87 14.60
CA ILE A 192 -1.16 -6.57 13.84
C ILE A 192 0.14 -5.78 13.89
N LYS A 193 1.22 -6.42 14.32
CA LYS A 193 2.58 -5.85 14.34
C LYS A 193 3.12 -5.70 12.93
N VAL A 194 3.86 -4.63 12.69
CA VAL A 194 4.57 -4.42 11.42
C VAL A 194 6.05 -4.25 11.67
N LYS A 195 6.85 -5.16 11.13
CA LYS A 195 8.31 -5.13 11.16
C LYS A 195 8.85 -4.90 9.75
N THR A 196 10.10 -4.50 9.65
CA THR A 196 10.79 -4.25 8.37
C THR A 196 12.03 -5.11 8.28
N GLU A 197 12.24 -5.74 7.12
CA GLU A 197 13.40 -6.58 6.85
C GLU A 197 14.12 -6.15 5.59
N SER A 198 15.46 -6.22 5.61
CA SER A 198 16.25 -5.74 4.49
C SER A 198 16.06 -6.60 3.24
N GLU A 199 15.68 -5.98 2.11
CA GLU A 199 15.51 -6.62 0.80
C GLU A 199 16.83 -6.94 0.07
N LYS A 200 17.98 -6.71 0.69
CA LYS A 200 19.27 -6.96 0.05
C LYS A 200 19.37 -8.44 -0.35
N TYR A 201 19.52 -8.67 -1.66
CA TYR A 201 19.65 -9.98 -2.30
C TYR A 201 18.44 -10.93 -2.20
N THR A 202 17.29 -10.49 -1.68
CA THR A 202 16.10 -11.36 -1.56
C THR A 202 15.59 -11.81 -2.92
N SER A 203 15.54 -10.94 -3.93
CA SER A 203 15.11 -11.33 -5.28
C SER A 203 16.18 -12.05 -6.13
N GLN A 204 17.36 -12.32 -5.55
CA GLN A 204 18.49 -12.98 -6.23
C GLN A 204 18.87 -14.31 -5.60
N THR A 205 18.31 -14.66 -4.45
CA THR A 205 18.67 -15.87 -3.70
C THR A 205 17.67 -16.98 -4.02
N CYS A 206 18.17 -18.17 -4.35
CA CYS A 206 17.31 -19.33 -4.56
C CYS A 206 16.65 -19.73 -3.22
N PRO A 207 15.31 -19.85 -3.15
CA PRO A 207 14.63 -20.25 -1.91
C PRO A 207 14.85 -21.73 -1.57
N SER A 208 15.32 -22.55 -2.52
CA SER A 208 15.61 -23.96 -2.29
C SER A 208 17.06 -24.20 -1.86
N CYS A 209 18.06 -23.68 -2.60
CA CYS A 209 19.47 -24.02 -2.37
C CYS A 209 20.35 -22.85 -1.92
N GLY A 210 19.80 -21.64 -1.81
CA GLY A 210 20.56 -20.47 -1.40
C GLY A 210 21.52 -19.87 -2.45
N HIS A 211 21.69 -20.51 -3.62
CA HIS A 211 22.53 -19.98 -4.69
C HIS A 211 22.04 -18.60 -5.15
N ARG A 212 22.98 -17.67 -5.35
CA ARG A 212 22.68 -16.29 -5.74
C ARG A 212 22.88 -16.08 -7.23
N LYS A 213 21.82 -15.65 -7.90
CA LYS A 213 21.84 -15.30 -9.32
C LYS A 213 20.95 -14.09 -9.57
N LYS A 214 21.41 -13.17 -10.42
CA LYS A 214 20.59 -12.07 -10.89
C LYS A 214 19.62 -12.56 -11.97
N PRO A 215 18.29 -12.55 -11.75
CA PRO A 215 17.34 -12.98 -12.77
C PRO A 215 17.24 -11.93 -13.89
N SER A 216 17.15 -12.40 -15.14
CA SER A 216 16.97 -11.56 -16.33
C SER A 216 15.49 -11.21 -16.60
N GLY A 217 14.55 -11.90 -15.97
CA GLY A 217 13.11 -11.78 -16.23
C GLY A 217 12.23 -11.85 -14.98
N ARG A 218 10.95 -12.17 -15.20
CA ARG A 218 9.94 -12.37 -14.14
C ARG A 218 9.97 -13.78 -13.57
N THR A 219 10.51 -14.71 -14.33
CA THR A 219 10.77 -16.08 -13.90
C THR A 219 12.18 -16.14 -13.32
N TYR A 220 12.29 -16.66 -12.10
CA TYR A 220 13.56 -17.04 -11.50
C TYR A 220 13.82 -18.50 -11.84
N LYS A 221 15.00 -18.81 -12.38
CA LYS A 221 15.48 -20.17 -12.60
C LYS A 221 16.86 -20.33 -11.98
N CYS A 222 16.96 -21.22 -10.99
CA CYS A 222 18.22 -21.56 -10.35
C CYS A 222 19.11 -22.32 -11.34
N SER A 223 20.43 -22.06 -11.31
CA SER A 223 21.42 -22.79 -12.10
C SER A 223 21.99 -24.02 -11.41
N GLU A 224 21.80 -24.15 -10.10
CA GLU A 224 22.41 -25.22 -9.29
C GLU A 224 21.43 -26.35 -8.93
N CYS A 225 20.13 -26.03 -8.80
CA CYS A 225 19.13 -26.98 -8.31
C CYS A 225 17.86 -27.02 -9.16
N ASP A 226 17.90 -26.41 -10.35
CA ASP A 226 16.80 -26.33 -11.33
C ASP A 226 15.46 -25.77 -10.83
N TRP A 227 15.43 -25.21 -9.63
CA TRP A 227 14.22 -24.62 -9.06
C TRP A 227 13.75 -23.42 -9.89
N GLU A 228 12.45 -23.39 -10.19
CA GLU A 228 11.81 -22.35 -10.99
C GLU A 228 10.60 -21.75 -10.26
N GLY A 229 10.42 -20.44 -10.38
CA GLY A 229 9.24 -19.77 -9.84
C GLY A 229 9.16 -18.29 -10.21
N HIS A 230 8.08 -17.63 -9.81
CA HIS A 230 7.91 -16.21 -10.08
C HIS A 230 8.79 -15.36 -9.15
N ARG A 231 9.59 -14.46 -9.73
CA ARG A 231 10.62 -13.66 -9.02
C ARG A 231 10.08 -12.86 -7.84
N ASP A 232 8.90 -12.25 -7.97
CA ASP A 232 8.36 -11.44 -6.86
C ASP A 232 7.92 -12.34 -5.68
N ILE A 233 7.59 -13.62 -5.93
CA ILE A 233 7.32 -14.59 -4.86
C ILE A 233 8.62 -15.02 -4.20
N VAL A 234 9.68 -15.20 -4.99
CA VAL A 234 11.03 -15.44 -4.46
C VAL A 234 11.46 -14.29 -3.53
N GLY A 235 11.17 -13.05 -3.92
CA GLY A 235 11.38 -11.87 -3.08
C GLY A 235 10.67 -11.98 -1.73
N ALA A 236 9.35 -12.19 -1.75
CA ALA A 236 8.55 -12.31 -0.53
C ALA A 236 8.99 -13.50 0.36
N SER A 237 9.13 -14.69 -0.21
CA SER A 237 9.57 -15.89 0.52
C SER A 237 10.93 -15.71 1.20
N ASN A 238 11.91 -15.09 0.53
CA ASN A 238 13.20 -14.83 1.13
C ASN A 238 13.15 -13.76 2.24
N ILE A 239 12.24 -12.78 2.15
CA ILE A 239 11.98 -11.85 3.26
C ILE A 239 11.45 -12.61 4.47
N TRP A 240 10.48 -13.51 4.26
CA TRP A 240 9.91 -14.35 5.31
C TRP A 240 10.98 -15.22 5.99
N THR A 241 11.77 -15.95 5.19
CA THR A 241 12.83 -16.83 5.68
C THR A 241 13.89 -16.07 6.48
N LYS A 242 14.26 -14.88 6.02
CA LYS A 242 15.21 -14.01 6.72
C LYS A 242 14.66 -13.54 8.07
N TYR A 243 13.39 -13.13 8.13
CA TYR A 243 12.75 -12.70 9.38
C TYR A 243 12.70 -13.81 10.42
N GLN A 244 12.42 -15.04 10.01
CA GLN A 244 12.38 -16.18 10.92
C GLN A 244 13.75 -16.50 11.54
N GLY A 245 14.85 -15.96 10.99
CA GLY A 245 16.22 -16.26 11.43
C GLY A 245 16.78 -17.56 10.85
N TRP A 246 16.09 -18.16 9.87
CA TRP A 246 16.50 -19.43 9.27
C TRP A 246 17.35 -19.11 8.04
N LEU A 247 18.67 -19.21 8.18
CA LEU A 247 19.55 -19.36 7.03
C LEU A 247 19.25 -20.73 6.40
N PHE A 248 18.37 -20.74 5.39
CA PHE A 248 18.07 -21.90 4.56
C PHE A 248 17.25 -23.00 5.26
N ASN A 249 15.96 -22.74 5.51
CA ASN A 249 15.00 -23.84 5.44
C ASN A 249 14.63 -23.98 3.96
N PRO A 250 15.06 -25.04 3.25
CA PRO A 250 14.73 -25.21 1.84
C PRO A 250 13.20 -25.19 1.72
N VAL A 251 12.66 -24.42 0.79
CA VAL A 251 11.30 -24.71 0.33
C VAL A 251 11.37 -26.07 -0.35
N VAL A 252 11.02 -27.13 0.38
CA VAL A 252 11.03 -28.52 -0.08
C VAL A 252 9.81 -28.71 -0.99
N GLY A 253 9.94 -28.28 -2.24
CA GLY A 253 8.91 -28.45 -3.27
C GLY A 253 8.73 -27.25 -4.18
N ALA A 254 7.93 -27.45 -5.24
CA ALA A 254 7.42 -26.37 -6.06
C ALA A 254 6.53 -25.46 -5.20
N MET A 255 6.77 -24.15 -5.21
CA MET A 255 5.84 -23.20 -4.58
C MET A 255 4.46 -23.36 -5.24
N ALA A 256 3.40 -23.39 -4.41
CA ALA A 256 2.04 -23.40 -4.91
C ALA A 256 1.81 -22.22 -5.88
N SER A 257 0.95 -22.43 -6.88
CA SER A 257 0.60 -21.37 -7.82
C SER A 257 0.04 -20.18 -7.07
N PRO A 258 0.56 -18.95 -7.29
CA PRO A 258 0.15 -17.80 -6.50
C PRO A 258 -1.33 -17.48 -6.69
N ALA A 259 -2.02 -17.16 -5.60
CA ALA A 259 -3.35 -16.57 -5.67
C ALA A 259 -3.25 -15.14 -6.23
N GLY A 260 -4.05 -14.82 -7.25
CA GLY A 260 -4.06 -13.50 -7.89
C GLY A 260 -5.23 -12.64 -7.43
N VAL A 261 -4.96 -11.56 -6.69
CA VAL A 261 -5.99 -10.59 -6.28
C VAL A 261 -6.06 -9.44 -7.28
N ARG A 262 -7.18 -9.33 -7.99
CA ARG A 262 -7.43 -8.23 -8.95
C ARG A 262 -8.06 -7.04 -8.24
N PHE A 263 -7.61 -5.84 -8.62
CA PHE A 263 -8.25 -4.61 -8.19
C PHE A 263 -9.65 -4.46 -8.81
N ASN A 264 -10.64 -4.16 -7.98
CA ASN A 264 -12.00 -3.83 -8.40
C ASN A 264 -12.40 -2.41 -7.96
N TRP A 265 -12.85 -1.60 -8.91
CA TRP A 265 -13.26 -0.22 -8.69
C TRP A 265 -14.46 -0.10 -7.74
N HIS A 266 -15.37 -1.07 -7.76
CA HIS A 266 -16.63 -1.04 -7.02
C HIS A 266 -16.54 -1.63 -5.62
N LEU A 267 -15.36 -2.04 -5.16
CA LEU A 267 -15.14 -2.41 -3.76
C LEU A 267 -15.28 -1.18 -2.85
N CYS A 268 -16.51 -0.82 -2.50
CA CYS A 268 -16.82 0.18 -1.50
C CYS A 268 -17.19 -0.56 -0.22
N ARG A 269 -16.26 -0.56 0.75
CA ARG A 269 -16.29 -1.39 1.97
C ARG A 269 -16.07 -2.86 1.63
N LEU A 270 -14.90 -3.38 2.01
CA LEU A 270 -14.80 -4.82 2.18
C LEU A 270 -15.67 -5.13 3.39
N ASP A 271 -16.59 -6.09 3.31
CA ASP A 271 -17.49 -6.45 4.41
C ASP A 271 -16.74 -6.82 5.71
N SER A 272 -15.43 -7.06 5.60
CA SER A 272 -14.49 -7.35 6.68
C SER A 272 -13.42 -6.28 6.92
N TRP A 273 -13.55 -5.08 6.34
CA TRP A 273 -12.72 -3.93 6.67
C TRP A 273 -13.60 -2.75 7.03
N SER A 274 -13.92 -2.67 8.32
CA SER A 274 -14.31 -1.41 8.93
C SER A 274 -13.12 -0.95 9.78
N PRO A 275 -12.64 0.30 9.67
CA PRO A 275 -11.74 0.87 10.69
C PRO A 275 -12.35 0.88 12.11
N PHE A 276 -13.56 0.34 12.25
CA PHE A 276 -14.35 0.18 13.47
C PHE A 276 -14.45 -1.28 13.95
N MET A 277 -13.89 -2.28 13.23
CA MET A 277 -14.07 -3.71 13.58
C MET A 277 -13.41 -4.10 14.91
N GLY A 278 -12.27 -3.49 15.27
CA GLY A 278 -11.58 -3.79 16.53
C GLY A 278 -12.34 -3.38 17.81
N LEU A 279 -13.47 -2.67 17.68
CA LEU A 279 -14.19 -2.09 18.82
C LEU A 279 -15.67 -2.53 18.90
N MET A 280 -16.17 -3.35 17.96
CA MET A 280 -17.59 -3.71 17.91
C MET A 280 -17.97 -5.08 18.51
N SER A 281 -17.04 -5.93 18.97
CA SER A 281 -17.45 -7.13 19.73
C SER A 281 -16.30 -7.81 20.48
N LYS A 282 -16.16 -7.47 21.76
CA LYS A 282 -16.10 -8.50 22.83
C LYS A 282 -17.30 -8.24 23.74
N LYS A 283 -18.52 -8.54 23.26
CA LYS A 283 -19.59 -8.90 24.21
C LYS A 283 -19.18 -10.25 24.76
N SER A 284 -18.64 -10.24 25.98
CA SER A 284 -18.47 -11.44 26.79
C SER A 284 -19.78 -12.23 26.79
N ARG A 285 -19.71 -13.48 26.34
CA ARG A 285 -20.58 -14.52 26.90
C ARG A 285 -19.90 -15.09 28.11
#